data_AF-A0A3N6TS68-F1
#
_entry.id   AF-A0A3N6TS68-F1
#
_cell.length_a   1.000
_cell.length_b   1.000
_cell.length_c   1.000
_cell.angle_alpha   90.00
_cell.angle_beta   90.00
_cell.angle_gamma   90.00
#
_symmetry.space_group_name_H-M   'P 1'
#
loop_
_entity.id
_entity.type
_entity.pdbx_description
1 polymer ?
#
loop_
_entity_poly.entity_id
_entity_poly.type
_entity_poly.pdbx_seq_one_letter_code
_entity_poly.pdbx_strand_id
1 'polypeptide(L)'
;MASVYSILTYWLVNHPNIANFTWTEGETLGSTVFFVSVVVSVYLSATFLLRHAMVSLPSLSPRILKPITAVHSLILCLLSLIMAVGCTLSITSDPTTRFFNAICFPVHVEPKGPVFFWAQVFYLSKILEFGDTLLIILGKSFRRLSFLHVYHHATVLFMCFIWLQTRQSMFPLGPDEFYGSCHYVRLLLPVCRKM
;
A
#
# COMPACT_ATOMS: atom_id res chain seq x y z
N MET A 1 -9.59 11.15 -26.83
CA MET A 1 -8.81 10.20 -26.01
C MET A 1 -7.35 10.61 -25.81
N ALA A 2 -6.66 11.14 -26.82
CA ALA A 2 -5.28 11.66 -26.67
C ALA A 2 -5.12 12.77 -25.60
N SER A 3 -6.12 13.65 -25.46
CA SER A 3 -6.11 14.71 -24.44
C SER A 3 -6.17 14.16 -23.00
N VAL A 4 -7.10 13.24 -22.71
CA VAL A 4 -7.22 12.63 -21.36
C VAL A 4 -5.99 11.81 -21.00
N TYR A 5 -5.45 11.02 -21.94
CA TYR A 5 -4.21 10.28 -21.71
C TYR A 5 -3.04 11.21 -21.40
N SER A 6 -2.84 12.28 -22.18
CA SER A 6 -1.77 13.26 -21.96
C SER A 6 -1.91 13.97 -20.60
N ILE A 7 -3.13 14.36 -20.22
CA ILE A 7 -3.42 14.99 -18.93
C ILE A 7 -3.11 14.02 -17.78
N LEU A 8 -3.58 12.78 -17.86
CA LEU A 8 -3.33 11.77 -16.82
C LEU A 8 -1.85 11.42 -16.71
N THR A 9 -1.15 11.24 -17.82
CA THR A 9 0.29 10.98 -17.82
C THR A 9 1.07 12.15 -17.26
N TYR A 10 0.64 13.39 -17.55
CA TYR A 10 1.24 14.56 -16.92
C TYR A 10 1.09 14.55 -15.40
N TRP A 11 -0.14 14.41 -14.89
CA TRP A 11 -0.42 14.50 -13.46
C TRP A 11 0.07 13.29 -12.65
N LEU A 12 0.10 12.09 -13.25
CA LEU A 12 0.39 10.84 -12.54
C LEU A 12 1.81 10.31 -12.78
N VAL A 13 2.54 10.84 -13.77
CA VAL A 13 3.90 10.38 -14.10
C VAL A 13 4.86 11.54 -14.22
N ASN A 14 4.59 12.51 -15.09
CA ASN A 14 5.55 13.55 -15.44
C ASN A 14 5.53 14.77 -14.51
N HIS A 15 4.61 14.82 -13.54
CA HIS A 15 4.53 15.90 -12.58
C HIS A 15 5.86 15.98 -11.81
N PRO A 16 6.47 17.16 -11.62
CA PRO A 16 7.84 17.28 -11.09
C PRO A 16 8.03 16.60 -9.73
N ASN A 17 7.02 16.63 -8.86
CA ASN A 17 7.08 15.93 -7.55
C ASN A 17 7.08 14.40 -7.66
N ILE A 18 6.56 13.85 -8.76
CA ILE A 18 6.47 12.41 -9.02
C ILE A 18 7.69 11.95 -9.84
N ALA A 19 8.01 12.68 -10.91
CA ALA A 19 9.13 12.37 -11.80
C ALA A 19 10.49 12.46 -11.08
N ASN A 20 10.66 13.46 -10.20
CA ASN A 20 11.88 13.65 -9.41
C ASN A 20 11.81 13.01 -8.01
N PHE A 21 10.78 12.19 -7.74
CA PHE A 21 10.68 11.51 -6.46
C PHE A 21 11.90 10.62 -6.24
N THR A 22 12.50 10.72 -5.06
CA THR A 22 13.59 9.85 -4.63
C THR A 22 13.23 9.28 -3.27
N TRP A 23 13.33 7.97 -3.11
CA TRP A 23 13.17 7.34 -1.81
C TRP A 23 14.50 7.37 -1.05
N THR A 24 14.52 8.08 0.08
CA THR A 24 15.70 8.33 0.91
C THR A 24 15.38 8.10 2.37
N GLU A 25 16.04 7.10 2.98
CA GLU A 25 15.88 6.79 4.40
C GLU A 25 16.15 8.01 5.28
N GLY A 26 15.20 8.32 6.17
CA GLY A 26 15.25 9.47 7.08
C GLY A 26 14.59 10.75 6.55
N GLU A 27 14.44 10.89 5.24
CA GLU A 27 13.87 12.07 4.58
C GLU A 27 12.47 11.80 4.02
N THR A 28 12.25 10.64 3.39
CA THR A 28 10.90 10.28 2.92
C THR A 28 10.01 9.86 4.08
N LEU A 29 8.73 10.26 4.01
CA LEU A 29 7.74 9.96 5.05
C LEU A 29 7.66 8.45 5.32
N GLY A 30 7.89 8.05 6.57
CA GLY A 30 7.81 6.65 7.00
C GLY A 30 8.91 5.74 6.47
N SER A 31 10.03 6.30 6.01
CA SER A 31 11.17 5.54 5.50
C SER A 31 12.06 4.90 6.58
N THR A 32 11.81 5.16 7.86
CA THR A 32 12.64 4.63 8.95
C THR A 32 12.03 3.37 9.58
N VAL A 33 12.90 2.44 9.97
CA VAL A 33 12.51 1.23 10.73
C VAL A 33 11.76 1.60 12.02
N PHE A 34 12.19 2.68 12.67
CA PHE A 34 11.54 3.21 13.87
C PHE A 34 10.08 3.59 13.60
N PHE A 35 9.81 4.32 12.51
CA PHE A 35 8.45 4.71 12.15
C PHE A 35 7.54 3.50 11.94
N VAL A 36 7.99 2.52 11.14
CA VAL A 36 7.20 1.30 10.88
C VAL A 36 6.95 0.49 12.14
N SER A 37 7.98 0.37 12.99
CA SER A 37 7.87 -0.35 14.26
C SER A 37 6.86 0.31 15.19
N VAL A 38 6.86 1.65 15.26
CA VAL A 38 5.88 2.42 16.04
C VAL A 38 4.48 2.24 15.47
N VAL A 39 4.30 2.38 14.15
CA VAL A 39 3.00 2.23 13.49
C VAL A 39 2.40 0.84 13.74
N VAL A 40 3.20 -0.22 13.60
CA VAL A 40 2.75 -1.60 13.86
C VAL A 40 2.45 -1.83 15.35
N SER A 41 3.29 -1.30 16.25
CA SER A 41 3.06 -1.42 17.69
C SER A 41 1.78 -0.68 18.13
N VAL A 42 1.55 0.52 17.60
CA VAL A 42 0.31 1.29 17.81
C VAL A 42 -0.89 0.52 17.25
N TYR A 43 -0.78 -0.05 16.05
CA TYR A 43 -1.83 -0.85 15.44
C TYR A 43 -2.22 -2.06 16.31
N LEU A 44 -1.24 -2.84 16.76
CA LEU A 44 -1.47 -4.04 17.56
C LEU A 44 -2.05 -3.69 18.95
N SER A 45 -1.47 -2.68 19.62
CA SER A 45 -1.96 -2.21 20.91
C SER A 45 -3.36 -1.63 20.81
N ALA A 46 -3.65 -0.78 19.82
CA ALA A 46 -5.00 -0.25 19.58
C ALA A 46 -6.00 -1.37 19.29
N THR A 47 -5.66 -2.33 18.44
CA THR A 47 -6.51 -3.49 18.13
C THR A 47 -6.82 -4.29 19.41
N PHE A 48 -5.82 -4.56 20.23
CA PHE A 48 -5.99 -5.29 21.49
C PHE A 48 -6.83 -4.52 22.51
N LEU A 49 -6.50 -3.25 22.74
CA LEU A 49 -7.20 -2.38 23.70
C LEU A 49 -8.65 -2.12 23.27
N LEU A 50 -8.90 -1.79 22.01
CA LEU A 50 -10.26 -1.60 21.51
C LEU A 50 -11.05 -2.91 21.56
N ARG A 51 -10.44 -4.05 21.22
CA ARG A 51 -11.13 -5.34 21.34
C ARG A 51 -11.54 -5.60 22.79
N HIS A 52 -10.64 -5.37 23.75
CA HIS A 52 -10.94 -5.55 25.16
C HIS A 52 -12.01 -4.56 25.65
N ALA A 53 -11.89 -3.27 25.31
CA ALA A 53 -12.86 -2.24 25.69
C ALA A 53 -14.26 -2.49 25.11
N MET A 54 -14.34 -2.92 23.84
CA MET A 54 -15.60 -3.19 23.14
C MET A 54 -16.30 -4.47 23.62
N VAL A 55 -15.63 -5.35 24.37
CA VAL A 55 -16.29 -6.44 25.10
C VAL A 55 -17.19 -5.85 26.20
N SER A 56 -16.72 -4.81 26.89
CA SER A 56 -17.41 -4.19 28.03
C SER A 56 -18.32 -3.02 27.66
N LEU A 57 -18.03 -2.29 26.57
CA LEU A 57 -18.78 -1.11 26.14
C LEU A 57 -19.97 -1.47 25.21
N PRO A 58 -21.06 -0.68 25.17
CA PRO A 58 -22.13 -0.86 24.19
C PRO A 58 -21.63 -0.64 22.76
N SER A 59 -22.23 -1.30 21.77
CA SER A 59 -21.84 -1.12 20.36
C SER A 59 -22.15 0.31 19.92
N LEU A 60 -21.25 0.93 19.15
CA LEU A 60 -21.54 2.20 18.51
C LEU A 60 -22.76 2.06 17.58
N SER A 61 -23.58 3.11 17.53
CA SER A 61 -24.79 3.11 16.71
C SER A 61 -24.44 2.81 15.25
N PRO A 62 -25.05 1.79 14.63
CA PRO A 62 -24.82 1.46 13.22
C PRO A 62 -25.12 2.63 12.28
N ARG A 63 -25.94 3.59 12.71
CA ARG A 63 -26.28 4.80 11.93
C ARG A 63 -25.08 5.72 11.74
N ILE A 64 -24.15 5.75 12.68
CA ILE A 64 -22.92 6.57 12.60
C ILE A 64 -21.79 5.77 11.96
N LEU A 65 -21.68 4.48 12.28
CA LEU A 65 -20.57 3.67 11.78
C LEU A 65 -20.69 3.39 10.27
N LYS A 66 -21.89 3.12 9.76
CA LYS A 66 -22.12 2.83 8.33
C LYS A 66 -21.61 3.93 7.38
N PRO A 67 -21.94 5.22 7.56
CA PRO A 67 -21.42 6.27 6.68
C PRO A 67 -19.90 6.41 6.80
N ILE A 68 -19.33 6.29 8.00
CA ILE A 68 -17.87 6.35 8.20
C ILE A 68 -17.18 5.21 7.44
N THR A 69 -17.67 3.98 7.58
CA THR A 69 -17.16 2.83 6.83
C THR A 69 -17.32 3.01 5.33
N ALA A 70 -18.48 3.50 4.87
CA ALA A 70 -18.71 3.76 3.45
C ALA A 70 -17.73 4.80 2.88
N VAL A 71 -17.49 5.91 3.58
CA VAL A 71 -16.52 6.93 3.18
C VAL A 71 -15.11 6.36 3.18
N HIS A 72 -14.73 5.61 4.21
CA HIS A 72 -13.42 4.97 4.27
C HIS A 72 -13.19 4.00 3.10
N SER A 73 -14.16 3.14 2.82
CA SER A 73 -14.08 2.21 1.69
C SER A 73 -14.06 2.94 0.33
N LEU A 74 -14.78 4.05 0.19
CA LEU A 74 -14.72 4.89 -1.01
C LEU A 74 -13.34 5.51 -1.20
N ILE A 75 -12.73 6.02 -0.13
CA ILE A 75 -11.36 6.57 -0.16
C ILE A 75 -10.36 5.48 -0.59
N LEU A 76 -10.44 4.28 0.01
CA LEU A 76 -9.56 3.16 -0.37
C LEU A 76 -9.76 2.73 -1.82
N CYS A 77 -11.00 2.72 -2.30
CA CYS A 77 -11.32 2.39 -3.69
C CYS A 77 -10.72 3.41 -4.67
N LEU A 78 -10.94 4.70 -4.42
CA LEU A 78 -10.39 5.78 -5.26
C LEU A 78 -8.87 5.79 -5.24
N LEU A 79 -8.25 5.65 -4.05
CA LEU A 79 -6.80 5.60 -3.92
C LEU A 79 -6.24 4.43 -4.72
N SER A 80 -6.88 3.27 -4.65
CA SER A 80 -6.41 2.09 -5.36
C SER A 80 -6.60 2.19 -6.87
N LEU A 81 -7.68 2.82 -7.35
CA LEU A 81 -7.86 3.14 -8.76
C LEU A 81 -6.76 4.10 -9.26
N ILE A 82 -6.48 5.16 -8.50
CA ILE A 82 -5.43 6.13 -8.84
C ILE A 82 -4.06 5.45 -8.89
N MET A 83 -3.71 4.62 -7.91
CA MET A 83 -2.46 3.86 -7.90
C MET A 83 -2.36 2.91 -9.10
N ALA A 84 -3.45 2.20 -9.45
CA ALA A 84 -3.46 1.28 -10.58
C ALA A 84 -3.24 2.03 -11.91
N VAL A 85 -3.91 3.17 -12.12
CA VAL A 85 -3.71 4.01 -13.30
C VAL A 85 -2.30 4.60 -13.33
N GLY A 86 -1.82 5.15 -12.22
CA GLY A 86 -0.49 5.73 -12.09
C GLY A 86 0.63 4.72 -12.37
N CYS A 87 0.54 3.51 -11.82
CA CYS A 87 1.49 2.43 -12.10
C CYS A 87 1.44 2.01 -13.59
N THR A 88 0.26 1.83 -14.15
CA THR A 88 0.09 1.43 -15.56
C THR A 88 0.67 2.48 -16.51
N LEU A 89 0.41 3.75 -16.25
CA LEU A 89 0.99 4.85 -17.03
C LEU A 89 2.49 4.95 -16.86
N SER A 90 3.02 4.78 -15.64
CA SER A 90 4.46 4.81 -15.37
C SER A 90 5.22 3.73 -16.15
N ILE A 91 4.65 2.52 -16.26
CA ILE A 91 5.26 1.40 -17.00
C ILE A 91 5.16 1.61 -18.52
N THR A 92 4.06 2.18 -19.01
CA THR A 92 3.79 2.30 -20.46
C THR A 92 4.36 3.55 -21.10
N SER A 93 4.65 4.60 -20.31
CA SER A 93 5.14 5.90 -20.82
C SER A 93 6.66 5.99 -20.92
N ASP A 94 7.40 5.16 -20.19
CA ASP A 94 8.86 5.13 -20.26
C ASP A 94 9.35 4.05 -21.25
N PRO A 95 9.94 4.45 -22.41
CA PRO A 95 10.41 3.53 -23.44
C PRO A 95 11.67 2.74 -23.02
N THR A 96 12.37 3.18 -21.96
CA THR A 96 13.56 2.50 -21.42
C THR A 96 13.21 1.41 -20.40
N THR A 97 12.06 1.52 -19.73
CA THR A 97 11.43 0.45 -18.95
C THR A 97 10.57 -0.44 -19.83
N ARG A 98 11.16 -1.10 -20.84
CA ARG A 98 10.48 -2.22 -21.51
C ARG A 98 10.09 -3.27 -20.47
N PHE A 99 9.04 -4.06 -20.75
CA PHE A 99 8.51 -5.15 -19.92
C PHE A 99 9.58 -5.98 -19.17
N PHE A 100 10.76 -6.16 -19.75
CA PHE A 100 11.92 -6.80 -19.12
C PHE A 100 12.44 -6.12 -17.85
N ASN A 101 12.47 -4.78 -17.76
CA ASN A 101 12.85 -4.05 -16.53
C ASN A 101 11.72 -4.01 -15.49
N ALA A 102 10.46 -4.17 -15.91
CA ALA A 102 9.33 -4.38 -15.00
C ALA A 102 9.31 -5.80 -14.39
N ILE A 103 9.98 -6.75 -15.06
CA ILE A 103 10.08 -8.16 -14.69
C ILE A 103 11.38 -8.43 -13.90
N CYS A 104 12.51 -7.88 -14.38
CA CYS A 104 13.84 -7.96 -13.78
C CYS A 104 14.35 -6.54 -13.50
N PHE A 105 14.31 -6.09 -12.24
CA PHE A 105 15.05 -4.90 -11.84
C PHE A 105 16.56 -5.23 -11.89
N PRO A 106 17.40 -4.46 -12.61
CA PRO A 106 18.84 -4.60 -12.46
C PRO A 106 19.24 -4.24 -11.02
N VAL A 107 20.26 -4.91 -10.49
CA VAL A 107 20.69 -4.85 -9.08
C VAL A 107 21.13 -3.44 -8.61
N HIS A 108 21.23 -2.47 -9.52
CA HIS A 108 21.69 -1.10 -9.27
C HIS A 108 20.73 0.00 -9.79
N VAL A 109 19.42 -0.15 -9.61
CA VAL A 109 18.47 0.93 -9.93
C VAL A 109 18.49 1.97 -8.81
N GLU A 110 18.74 3.24 -9.17
CA GLU A 110 18.54 4.36 -8.26
C GLU A 110 17.06 4.41 -7.84
N PRO A 111 16.74 4.65 -6.55
CA PRO A 111 15.37 4.61 -6.03
C PRO A 111 14.60 5.88 -6.42
N LYS A 112 14.52 6.15 -7.72
CA LYS A 112 14.05 7.40 -8.31
C LYS A 112 12.93 7.15 -9.30
N GLY A 113 12.07 8.14 -9.41
CA GLY A 113 11.07 8.21 -10.46
C GLY A 113 9.67 7.76 -10.05
N PRO A 114 8.76 7.73 -11.04
CA PRO A 114 7.31 7.63 -10.80
C PRO A 114 6.90 6.26 -10.21
N VAL A 115 7.62 5.18 -10.54
CA VAL A 115 7.35 3.84 -10.00
C VAL A 115 7.61 3.78 -8.49
N PHE A 116 8.70 4.38 -8.01
CA PHE A 116 9.01 4.45 -6.57
C PHE A 116 8.04 5.38 -5.83
N PHE A 117 7.56 6.44 -6.48
CA PHE A 117 6.50 7.29 -5.93
C PHE A 117 5.22 6.49 -5.67
N TRP A 118 4.73 5.75 -6.68
CA TRP A 118 3.52 4.94 -6.53
C TRP A 118 3.72 3.78 -5.56
N ALA A 119 4.92 3.21 -5.47
CA ALA A 119 5.27 2.23 -4.44
C ALA A 119 5.21 2.81 -3.02
N GLN A 120 5.68 4.05 -2.83
CA GLN A 120 5.55 4.77 -1.56
C GLN A 120 4.08 5.03 -1.21
N VAL A 121 3.26 5.47 -2.17
CA VAL A 121 1.81 5.67 -1.96
C VAL A 121 1.13 4.34 -1.61
N PHE A 122 1.52 3.24 -2.25
CA PHE A 122 1.02 1.90 -1.92
C PHE A 122 1.40 1.48 -0.51
N TYR A 123 2.64 1.71 -0.08
CA TYR A 123 3.06 1.47 1.31
C TYR A 123 2.21 2.28 2.30
N LEU A 124 2.00 3.57 2.06
CA LEU A 124 1.15 4.42 2.92
C LEU A 124 -0.31 3.97 2.92
N SER A 125 -0.82 3.45 1.80
CA SER A 125 -2.19 2.90 1.71
C SER A 125 -2.42 1.73 2.68
N LYS A 126 -1.37 0.94 3.00
CA LYS A 126 -1.47 -0.15 3.98
C LYS A 126 -1.68 0.34 5.40
N ILE A 127 -1.18 1.53 5.73
CA ILE A 127 -1.45 2.18 7.01
C ILE A 127 -2.93 2.61 7.06
N LEU A 128 -3.48 3.12 5.95
CA LEU A 128 -4.92 3.46 5.88
C LEU A 128 -5.82 2.23 6.03
N GLU A 129 -5.42 1.07 5.48
CA GLU A 129 -6.15 -0.19 5.65
C GLU A 129 -6.26 -0.63 7.12
N PHE A 130 -5.42 -0.12 8.04
CA PHE A 130 -5.60 -0.39 9.48
C PHE A 130 -6.91 0.20 10.01
N GLY A 131 -7.42 1.27 9.38
CA GLY A 131 -8.73 1.85 9.68
C GLY A 131 -9.88 0.85 9.55
N ASP A 132 -9.84 -0.04 8.55
CA ASP A 132 -10.85 -1.10 8.38
C ASP A 132 -10.97 -1.95 9.66
N THR A 133 -9.83 -2.36 10.22
CA THR A 133 -9.81 -3.23 11.41
C THR A 133 -10.41 -2.53 12.62
N LEU A 134 -10.13 -1.23 12.80
CA LEU A 134 -10.65 -0.41 13.89
C LEU A 134 -12.16 -0.23 13.74
N LEU A 135 -12.64 0.07 12.52
CA LEU A 135 -14.07 0.21 12.23
C LEU A 135 -14.83 -1.10 12.45
N ILE A 136 -14.24 -2.24 12.09
CA ILE A 136 -14.79 -3.58 12.35
C ILE A 136 -14.95 -3.84 13.86
N ILE A 137 -13.95 -3.48 14.66
CA ILE A 137 -13.99 -3.63 16.12
C ILE A 137 -15.04 -2.71 16.75
N LEU A 138 -15.10 -1.45 16.31
CA LEU A 138 -16.07 -0.46 16.77
C LEU A 138 -17.52 -0.90 16.45
N GLY A 139 -17.72 -1.64 15.36
CA GLY A 139 -18.99 -2.26 14.99
C GLY A 139 -19.30 -3.59 15.68
N LYS A 140 -18.46 -4.03 16.63
CA LYS A 140 -18.53 -5.36 17.28
C LYS A 140 -18.61 -6.54 16.30
N SER A 141 -18.06 -6.40 15.11
CA SER A 141 -18.08 -7.46 14.10
C SER A 141 -16.90 -8.43 14.29
N PHE A 142 -16.78 -8.99 15.49
CA PHE A 142 -15.66 -9.88 15.85
C PHE A 142 -15.58 -11.16 15.01
N ARG A 143 -16.71 -11.58 14.41
CA ARG A 143 -16.71 -12.69 13.43
C ARG A 143 -15.89 -12.39 12.18
N ARG A 144 -15.74 -11.12 11.80
CA ARG A 144 -14.94 -10.69 10.63
C ARG A 144 -13.47 -10.47 10.99
N LEU A 145 -13.19 -10.13 12.25
CA LEU A 145 -11.84 -9.87 12.75
C LEU A 145 -11.17 -11.17 13.22
N SER A 146 -10.63 -11.95 12.29
CA SER A 146 -9.82 -13.13 12.62
C SER A 146 -8.40 -12.74 13.01
N PHE A 147 -7.69 -13.60 13.75
CA PHE A 147 -6.25 -13.44 14.00
C PHE A 147 -5.46 -13.30 12.68
N LEU A 148 -5.87 -14.07 11.65
CA LEU A 148 -5.28 -14.03 10.33
C LEU A 148 -5.43 -12.64 9.68
N HIS A 149 -6.54 -11.94 9.89
CA HIS A 149 -6.74 -10.60 9.34
C HIS A 149 -5.74 -9.59 9.93
N VAL A 150 -5.60 -9.55 11.25
CA VAL A 150 -4.66 -8.65 11.93
C VAL A 150 -3.21 -8.97 11.57
N TYR A 151 -2.86 -10.27 11.55
CA TYR A 151 -1.54 -10.74 11.15
C TYR A 151 -1.23 -10.38 9.69
N HIS A 152 -2.18 -10.60 8.77
CA HIS A 152 -2.02 -10.26 7.36
C HIS A 152 -1.81 -8.76 7.17
N HIS A 153 -2.60 -7.90 7.82
CA HIS A 153 -2.43 -6.45 7.70
C HIS A 153 -1.07 -5.97 8.25
N ALA A 154 -0.62 -6.50 9.39
CA ALA A 154 0.69 -6.17 9.95
C ALA A 154 1.85 -6.65 9.06
N THR A 155 1.79 -7.90 8.58
CA THR A 155 2.86 -8.47 7.74
C THR A 155 2.95 -7.80 6.38
N VAL A 156 1.82 -7.53 5.72
CA VAL A 156 1.83 -6.84 4.42
C VAL A 156 2.44 -5.44 4.51
N LEU A 157 2.18 -4.67 5.59
CA LEU A 157 2.85 -3.38 5.80
C LEU A 157 4.37 -3.54 5.92
N PHE A 158 4.82 -4.48 6.75
CA PHE A 158 6.26 -4.76 6.93
C PHE A 158 6.93 -5.19 5.62
N MET A 159 6.26 -6.04 4.84
CA MET A 159 6.77 -6.48 3.54
C MET A 159 6.91 -5.30 2.57
N CYS A 160 5.93 -4.40 2.51
CA CYS A 160 6.01 -3.20 1.66
C CYS A 160 7.17 -2.28 2.08
N PHE A 161 7.39 -2.11 3.38
CA PHE A 161 8.54 -1.35 3.89
C PHE A 161 9.87 -1.98 3.48
N ILE A 162 10.02 -3.29 3.67
CA ILE A 162 11.24 -4.01 3.30
C ILE A 162 11.52 -3.86 1.80
N TRP A 163 10.51 -3.96 0.93
CA TRP A 163 10.69 -3.77 -0.51
C TRP A 163 11.20 -2.39 -0.89
N LEU A 164 10.68 -1.34 -0.25
CA LEU A 164 11.15 0.03 -0.47
C LEU A 164 12.59 0.21 0.04
N GLN A 165 12.89 -0.33 1.21
CA GLN A 165 14.22 -0.25 1.84
C GLN A 165 15.30 -1.00 1.05
N THR A 166 15.03 -2.27 0.69
CA THR A 166 15.99 -3.13 -0.02
C THR A 166 16.06 -2.80 -1.49
N ARG A 167 15.16 -1.92 -1.99
CA ARG A 167 15.02 -1.60 -3.42
C ARG A 167 14.80 -2.85 -4.27
N GLN A 168 14.27 -3.91 -3.66
CA GLN A 168 14.04 -5.19 -4.30
C GLN A 168 12.55 -5.49 -4.34
N SER A 169 12.14 -6.06 -5.46
CA SER A 169 10.77 -6.52 -5.69
C SER A 169 10.47 -7.88 -5.07
N MET A 170 11.43 -8.54 -4.40
CA MET A 170 11.29 -9.91 -3.86
C MET A 170 12.03 -10.14 -2.53
N PHE A 171 11.49 -11.09 -1.76
CA PHE A 171 12.06 -11.70 -0.56
C PHE A 171 13.05 -12.81 -0.99
N PRO A 172 14.23 -12.98 -0.35
CA PRO A 172 15.16 -14.04 -0.72
C PRO A 172 14.64 -15.39 -0.21
N LEU A 173 14.05 -16.19 -1.08
CA LEU A 173 13.77 -17.60 -0.83
C LEU A 173 14.76 -18.48 -1.61
N GLY A 174 16.01 -18.49 -1.16
CA GLY A 174 17.02 -19.47 -1.59
C GLY A 174 18.13 -18.94 -2.52
N PRO A 175 19.28 -19.64 -2.58
CA PRO A 175 20.47 -19.18 -3.29
C PRO A 175 20.44 -19.33 -4.82
N ASP A 176 19.55 -20.15 -5.41
CA ASP A 176 19.80 -20.67 -6.77
C ASP A 176 18.74 -20.38 -7.86
N GLU A 177 17.69 -19.60 -7.63
CA GLU A 177 16.71 -19.29 -8.70
C GLU A 177 16.22 -17.84 -8.66
N PHE A 178 17.02 -16.95 -9.24
CA PHE A 178 16.70 -15.56 -9.52
C PHE A 178 15.71 -15.45 -10.72
N TYR A 179 14.50 -16.00 -10.58
CA TYR A 179 13.41 -15.65 -11.49
C TYR A 179 12.85 -14.29 -11.11
N GLY A 180 13.44 -13.23 -11.70
CA GLY A 180 12.82 -11.92 -11.72
C GLY A 180 11.47 -12.02 -12.41
N SER A 181 10.38 -11.80 -11.67
CA SER A 181 9.05 -11.57 -12.23
C SER A 181 8.12 -10.92 -11.22
N CYS A 182 7.98 -9.60 -11.35
CA CYS A 182 6.71 -8.87 -11.34
C CYS A 182 5.63 -9.34 -10.33
N HIS A 183 5.94 -9.26 -9.04
CA HIS A 183 4.91 -9.33 -8.01
C HIS A 183 4.18 -7.99 -7.79
N TYR A 184 4.77 -6.84 -8.20
CA TYR A 184 4.14 -5.52 -8.06
C TYR A 184 2.79 -5.39 -8.81
N VAL A 185 2.72 -5.85 -10.07
CA VAL A 185 1.46 -5.83 -10.85
C VAL A 185 0.47 -6.90 -10.35
N ARG A 186 0.97 -8.07 -9.91
CA ARG A 186 0.13 -9.16 -9.38
C ARG A 186 -0.44 -8.87 -7.98
N LEU A 187 0.24 -8.03 -7.18
CA LEU A 187 -0.22 -7.53 -5.88
C LEU A 187 -1.10 -6.27 -5.96
N LEU A 188 -1.11 -5.56 -7.10
CA LEU A 188 -2.06 -4.48 -7.38
C LEU A 188 -3.40 -4.98 -7.97
N LEU A 189 -3.43 -6.22 -8.48
CA LEU A 189 -4.64 -6.84 -9.05
C LEU A 189 -5.74 -7.30 -8.06
N PRO A 190 -5.53 -7.50 -6.74
CA PRO A 190 -6.63 -7.80 -5.82
C PRO A 190 -7.24 -6.53 -5.18
N VAL A 191 -7.04 -5.35 -5.77
CA VAL A 191 -7.70 -4.10 -5.34
C VAL A 191 -9.23 -4.18 -5.43
N CYS A 192 -9.77 -5.01 -6.34
CA CYS A 192 -11.21 -5.21 -6.52
C CYS A 192 -11.76 -6.48 -5.85
N ARG A 193 -11.08 -7.05 -4.83
CA ARG A 193 -11.57 -8.22 -4.07
C ARG A 193 -12.21 -7.87 -2.72
N LYS A 194 -12.28 -6.59 -2.35
CA LYS A 194 -12.94 -6.11 -1.12
C LYS A 194 -14.37 -5.55 -1.35
N MET A 195 -14.98 -5.80 -2.51
CA MET A 195 -16.42 -5.65 -2.75
C MET A 195 -17.06 -7.03 -2.92
#